data_AF-A0A832RN85-F1
#
_entry.id   AF-A0A832RN85-F1
#
_cell.length_a   1.000
_cell.length_b   1.000
_cell.length_c   1.000
_cell.angle_alpha   90.00
_cell.angle_beta   90.00
_cell.angle_gamma   90.00
#
_symmetry.space_group_name_H-M   'P 1'
#
loop_
_entity.id
_entity.type
_entity.pdbx_description
1 polymer ?
#
loop_
_entity_poly.entity_id
_entity_poly.type
_entity_poly.pdbx_seq_one_letter_code
_entity_poly.pdbx_strand_id
1 'polypeptide(L)'
;MELPRLIVVGEKNIGNFGKFLLDLGKITKISIIAGNHVQKIVKTKISKSLSSSSIVAVWHIPITNDEKSINEVENSVRKDKSNLIVGIGGGRSVDIAKMISYNLGKPFVSFPTAASHDGIASPFVSVKGEKPHSLVATAPLGVFVDIDVIKKAPKNLLAAGCGDLIAKITAVKDWQLGRDNTEEYYGRYSSNLALMSAKILVEATEKKKRPDVREIVEALISAGVASCIAGSSRPCSGSEHLFSHALDKLVPGIGLHGEKCGIGAIMMAKLQGQDWKKIKHTLANLGAPTTAKQIGIKKESVIEALLIAQSLRPERYTVLKQLTMNEKSAYLLAKSTGVI
;
A
#
# COMPACT_ATOMS: atom_id res chain seq x y z
N MET A 1 -17.56 -3.83 9.72
CA MET A 1 -16.91 -3.34 8.49
C MET A 1 -16.68 -1.84 8.67
N GLU A 2 -15.43 -1.40 8.73
CA GLU A 2 -15.09 0.03 8.83
C GLU A 2 -14.67 0.54 7.45
N LEU A 3 -15.32 1.61 6.98
CA LEU A 3 -15.06 2.22 5.68
C LEU A 3 -14.65 3.68 5.89
N PRO A 4 -13.82 4.26 5.00
CA PRO A 4 -13.59 5.69 5.02
C PRO A 4 -14.90 6.45 4.84
N ARG A 5 -15.21 7.36 5.78
CA ARG A 5 -16.45 8.13 5.80
C ARG A 5 -16.46 9.22 4.75
N LEU A 6 -15.30 9.84 4.51
CA LEU A 6 -15.15 10.92 3.54
C LEU A 6 -13.86 10.75 2.75
N ILE A 7 -14.00 10.72 1.42
CA ILE A 7 -12.88 10.66 0.48
C ILE A 7 -12.97 11.90 -0.41
N VAL A 8 -11.91 12.70 -0.42
CA VAL A 8 -11.80 13.87 -1.30
C VAL A 8 -10.55 13.70 -2.16
N VAL A 9 -10.76 13.58 -3.47
CA VAL A 9 -9.69 13.57 -4.48
C VAL A 9 -9.86 14.78 -5.38
N GLY A 10 -8.95 15.75 -5.28
CA GLY A 10 -9.06 17.00 -6.02
C GLY A 10 -7.73 17.51 -6.55
N GLU A 11 -7.82 18.54 -7.38
CA GLU A 11 -6.68 19.32 -7.86
C GLU A 11 -6.67 20.67 -7.16
N LYS A 12 -5.48 21.15 -6.78
CA LYS A 12 -5.23 22.44 -6.10
C LYS A 12 -6.12 22.64 -4.87
N ASN A 13 -6.53 21.56 -4.22
CA ASN A 13 -7.54 21.55 -3.17
C ASN A 13 -6.93 21.56 -1.76
N ILE A 14 -5.60 21.49 -1.58
CA ILE A 14 -4.93 21.50 -0.27
C ILE A 14 -5.38 22.63 0.67
N GLY A 15 -5.82 23.77 0.12
CA GLY A 15 -6.38 24.88 0.91
C GLY A 15 -7.71 24.55 1.61
N ASN A 16 -8.38 23.46 1.24
CA ASN A 16 -9.65 23.00 1.79
C ASN A 16 -9.48 21.95 2.89
N PHE A 17 -8.24 21.62 3.29
CA PHE A 17 -7.99 20.55 4.25
C PHE A 17 -8.67 20.78 5.62
N GLY A 18 -8.65 22.00 6.14
CA GLY A 18 -9.34 22.35 7.39
C GLY A 18 -10.86 22.15 7.30
N LYS A 19 -11.48 22.56 6.19
CA LYS A 19 -12.91 22.32 5.93
C LYS A 19 -13.22 20.82 5.88
N PHE A 20 -12.40 20.05 5.17
CA PHE A 20 -12.54 18.59 5.11
C PHE A 20 -12.52 17.95 6.50
N LEU A 21 -11.68 18.43 7.43
CA LEU A 21 -11.66 17.93 8.80
C LEU A 21 -12.93 18.29 9.59
N LEU A 22 -13.52 19.46 9.35
CA LEU A 22 -14.80 19.84 9.97
C LEU A 22 -15.98 19.00 9.44
N ASP A 23 -15.95 18.61 8.16
CA ASP A 23 -16.96 17.74 7.56
C ASP A 23 -16.95 16.32 8.16
N LEU A 24 -15.83 15.91 8.78
CA LEU A 24 -15.70 14.62 9.49
C LEU A 24 -16.26 14.68 10.93
N GLY A 25 -16.34 15.86 11.54
CA GLY A 25 -16.88 16.06 12.88
C GLY A 25 -16.27 17.24 13.63
N LYS A 26 -16.51 17.30 14.95
CA LYS A 26 -16.00 18.36 15.82
C LYS A 26 -14.50 18.17 16.10
N ILE A 27 -13.67 18.70 15.21
CA ILE A 27 -12.21 18.67 15.31
C ILE A 27 -11.70 20.03 15.79
N THR A 28 -10.95 20.05 16.89
CA THR A 28 -10.37 21.28 17.45
C THR A 28 -8.85 21.19 17.57
N LYS A 29 -8.30 19.99 17.77
CA LYS A 29 -6.86 19.77 17.91
C LYS A 29 -6.42 18.45 17.29
N ILE A 30 -5.45 18.52 16.39
CA ILE A 30 -4.91 17.37 15.66
C ILE A 30 -3.42 17.16 15.93
N SER A 31 -2.98 15.90 15.85
CA SER A 31 -1.56 15.55 15.79
C SER A 31 -1.24 15.12 14.36
N ILE A 32 -0.28 15.80 13.73
CA ILE A 32 0.17 15.55 12.35
C ILE A 32 1.48 14.78 12.39
N ILE A 33 1.52 13.60 11.76
CA ILE A 33 2.75 12.83 11.55
C ILE A 33 3.19 13.07 10.10
N ALA A 34 4.36 13.68 9.92
CA ALA A 34 4.88 13.99 8.60
C ALA A 34 6.41 13.97 8.55
N GLY A 35 6.98 13.52 7.43
CA GLY A 35 8.42 13.64 7.20
C GLY A 35 8.85 15.10 6.99
N ASN A 36 10.10 15.43 7.34
CA ASN A 36 10.65 16.79 7.25
C ASN A 36 10.51 17.42 5.85
N HIS A 37 10.81 16.66 4.80
CA HIS A 37 10.69 17.13 3.41
C HIS A 37 9.23 17.48 3.05
N VAL A 38 8.29 16.60 3.40
CA VAL A 38 6.86 16.80 3.15
C VAL A 38 6.38 18.04 3.91
N GLN A 39 6.72 18.16 5.19
CA GLN A 39 6.35 19.31 6.00
C GLN A 39 6.78 20.63 5.33
N LYS A 40 8.01 20.72 4.82
CA LYS A 40 8.48 21.93 4.11
C LYS A 40 7.62 22.29 2.88
N ILE A 41 7.07 21.30 2.18
CA ILE A 41 6.25 21.50 0.98
C ILE A 41 4.83 21.97 1.34
N VAL A 42 4.20 21.33 2.34
CA VAL A 42 2.74 21.49 2.56
C VAL A 42 2.37 22.38 3.75
N LYS A 43 3.29 22.58 4.72
CA LYS A 43 2.98 23.21 6.02
C LYS A 43 2.31 24.57 5.88
N THR A 44 2.83 25.46 5.04
CA THR A 44 2.28 26.82 4.90
C THR A 44 0.81 26.82 4.48
N LYS A 45 0.46 26.01 3.46
CA LYS A 45 -0.92 25.93 2.95
C LYS A 45 -1.85 25.25 3.96
N ILE A 46 -1.37 24.16 4.57
CA ILE A 46 -2.13 23.42 5.58
C ILE A 46 -2.37 24.28 6.82
N SER A 47 -1.35 24.96 7.35
CA SER A 47 -1.49 25.86 8.50
C SER A 47 -2.52 26.96 8.23
N LYS A 48 -2.50 27.60 7.05
CA LYS A 48 -3.50 28.60 6.67
C LYS A 48 -4.92 28.01 6.65
N SER A 49 -5.09 26.82 6.08
CA SER A 49 -6.37 26.12 6.02
C SER A 49 -6.92 25.77 7.40
N LEU A 50 -6.05 25.25 8.28
CA LEU A 50 -6.40 24.88 9.65
C LEU A 50 -6.73 26.09 10.52
N SER A 51 -5.96 27.19 10.42
CA SER A 51 -6.26 28.44 11.12
C SER A 51 -7.60 29.03 10.71
N SER A 52 -7.94 28.98 9.42
CA SER A 52 -9.25 29.42 8.92
C SER A 52 -10.42 28.55 9.43
N SER A 53 -10.11 27.36 9.93
CA SER A 53 -11.08 26.39 10.47
C SER A 53 -11.01 26.31 12.00
N SER A 54 -10.24 27.18 12.67
CA SER A 54 -10.01 27.15 14.12
C SER A 54 -9.46 25.82 14.67
N ILE A 55 -8.65 25.12 13.88
CA ILE A 55 -8.03 23.84 14.26
C ILE A 55 -6.57 24.05 14.65
N VAL A 56 -6.21 23.61 15.86
CA VAL A 56 -4.81 23.61 16.34
C VAL A 56 -4.11 22.34 15.87
N ALA A 57 -2.88 22.45 15.36
CA ALA A 57 -2.09 21.30 14.92
C ALA A 57 -0.73 21.22 15.60
N VAL A 58 -0.37 20.03 16.07
CA VAL A 58 0.99 19.70 16.55
C VAL A 58 1.65 18.79 15.54
N TRP A 59 2.86 19.14 15.10
CA TRP A 59 3.61 18.37 14.10
C TRP A 59 4.63 17.46 14.78
N HIS A 60 4.66 16.20 14.36
CA HIS A 60 5.60 15.18 14.78
C HIS A 60 6.36 14.64 13.58
N ILE A 61 7.70 14.58 13.70
CA ILE A 61 8.59 14.16 12.63
C ILE A 61 9.26 12.85 13.05
N PRO A 62 8.80 11.68 12.54
CA PRO A 62 9.46 10.42 12.84
C PRO A 62 10.85 10.36 12.19
N ILE A 63 11.84 9.88 12.93
CA ILE A 63 13.23 9.75 12.46
C ILE A 63 13.34 8.55 11.51
N THR A 64 12.85 7.39 11.94
CA THR A 64 12.81 6.12 11.20
C THR A 64 11.37 5.55 11.20
N ASN A 65 11.19 4.31 10.72
CA ASN A 65 9.94 3.57 10.89
C ASN A 65 10.15 2.29 11.70
N ASP A 66 11.19 2.28 12.54
CA ASP A 66 11.36 1.24 13.54
C ASP A 66 10.42 1.49 14.72
N GLU A 67 10.26 0.45 15.54
CA GLU A 67 9.38 0.44 16.70
C GLU A 67 9.74 1.55 17.70
N LYS A 68 11.03 1.82 17.90
CA LYS A 68 11.50 2.86 18.81
C LYS A 68 11.03 4.25 18.37
N SER A 69 11.22 4.60 17.09
CA SER A 69 10.77 5.89 16.56
C SER A 69 9.25 6.01 16.57
N ILE A 70 8.50 4.92 16.39
CA ILE A 70 7.04 4.93 16.51
C ILE A 70 6.63 5.21 17.97
N ASN A 71 7.25 4.52 18.94
CA ASN A 71 6.97 4.69 20.37
C ASN A 71 7.29 6.10 20.87
N GLU A 72 8.37 6.71 20.41
CA GLU A 72 8.73 8.10 20.74
C GLU A 72 7.67 9.11 20.26
N VAL A 73 7.20 8.95 19.01
CA VAL A 73 6.15 9.80 18.45
C VAL A 73 4.82 9.53 19.14
N GLU A 74 4.48 8.27 19.41
CA GLU A 74 3.26 7.89 20.14
C GLU A 74 3.20 8.56 21.52
N ASN A 75 4.30 8.52 22.28
CA ASN A 75 4.41 9.16 23.59
C ASN A 75 4.22 10.68 23.52
N SER A 76 4.66 11.30 22.43
CA SER A 76 4.47 12.73 22.18
C SER A 76 3.00 13.03 21.84
N VAL A 77 2.39 12.22 20.97
CA VAL A 77 0.97 12.33 20.60
C VAL A 77 0.03 12.12 21.80
N ARG A 78 0.39 11.25 22.75
CA ARG A 78 -0.37 11.07 24.01
C ARG A 78 -0.47 12.38 24.80
N LYS A 79 0.59 13.19 24.83
CA LYS A 79 0.66 14.47 25.57
C LYS A 79 -0.14 15.59 24.91
N ASP A 80 -0.36 15.52 23.59
CA ASP A 80 -1.05 16.57 22.85
C ASP A 80 -2.52 16.76 23.25
N LYS A 81 -3.17 15.71 23.77
CA LYS A 81 -4.64 15.67 23.96
C LYS A 81 -5.40 16.00 22.66
N SER A 82 -4.84 15.65 21.50
CA SER A 82 -5.50 15.74 20.19
C SER A 82 -6.65 14.73 20.09
N ASN A 83 -7.71 15.09 19.36
CA ASN A 83 -8.87 14.22 19.12
C ASN A 83 -8.85 13.54 17.74
N LEU A 84 -7.82 13.81 16.92
CA LEU A 84 -7.62 13.20 15.61
C LEU A 84 -6.12 13.11 15.29
N ILE A 85 -5.72 12.00 14.67
CA ILE A 85 -4.38 11.79 14.13
C ILE A 85 -4.42 11.93 12.61
N VAL A 86 -3.48 12.67 12.05
CA VAL A 86 -3.36 12.87 10.60
C VAL A 86 -1.98 12.41 10.13
N GLY A 87 -1.94 11.48 9.17
CA GLY A 87 -0.72 11.09 8.48
C GLY A 87 -0.57 11.88 7.19
N ILE A 88 0.46 12.72 7.09
CA ILE A 88 0.72 13.53 5.89
C ILE A 88 2.07 13.13 5.29
N GLY A 89 2.05 12.47 4.15
CA GLY A 89 3.27 12.05 3.48
C GLY A 89 3.09 10.87 2.53
N GLY A 90 4.20 10.24 2.15
CA GLY A 90 4.15 8.93 1.49
C GLY A 90 3.70 7.82 2.45
N GLY A 91 3.72 6.58 1.97
CA GLY A 91 3.26 5.40 2.70
C GLY A 91 3.79 5.29 4.13
N ARG A 92 5.07 5.60 4.35
CA ARG A 92 5.68 5.57 5.69
C ARG A 92 5.00 6.49 6.71
N SER A 93 4.71 7.75 6.36
CA SER A 93 4.09 8.68 7.31
C SER A 93 2.63 8.29 7.60
N VAL A 94 1.93 7.81 6.58
CA VAL A 94 0.57 7.29 6.69
C VAL A 94 0.54 6.05 7.59
N ASP A 95 1.44 5.10 7.39
CA ASP A 95 1.51 3.86 8.16
C ASP A 95 1.87 4.10 9.63
N ILE A 96 2.84 4.99 9.92
CA ILE A 96 3.18 5.37 11.29
C ILE A 96 1.97 6.03 11.97
N ALA A 97 1.31 6.98 11.30
CA ALA A 97 0.13 7.63 11.84
C ALA A 97 -1.01 6.63 12.12
N LYS A 98 -1.25 5.70 11.20
CA LYS A 98 -2.26 4.63 11.32
C LYS A 98 -1.96 3.72 12.51
N MET A 99 -0.71 3.31 12.68
CA MET A 99 -0.26 2.48 13.80
C MET A 99 -0.48 3.18 15.15
N ILE A 100 -0.05 4.45 15.26
CA ILE A 100 -0.25 5.24 16.48
C ILE A 100 -1.76 5.43 16.74
N SER A 101 -2.56 5.67 15.71
CA SER A 101 -4.01 5.80 15.84
C SER A 101 -4.66 4.55 16.41
N TYR A 102 -4.25 3.38 15.91
CA TYR A 102 -4.69 2.09 16.41
C TYR A 102 -4.30 1.88 17.88
N ASN A 103 -3.03 2.11 18.23
CA ASN A 103 -2.51 1.94 19.59
C ASN A 103 -3.19 2.88 20.61
N LEU A 104 -3.59 4.07 20.17
CA LEU A 104 -4.23 5.09 21.02
C LEU A 104 -5.75 5.04 21.00
N GLY A 105 -6.37 4.19 20.17
CA GLY A 105 -7.83 4.18 19.98
C GLY A 105 -8.38 5.52 19.48
N LYS A 106 -7.60 6.26 18.67
CA LYS A 106 -8.02 7.57 18.12
C LYS A 106 -8.41 7.42 16.65
N PRO A 107 -9.28 8.30 16.10
CA PRO A 107 -9.55 8.34 14.68
C PRO A 107 -8.33 8.80 13.87
N PHE A 108 -8.24 8.30 12.63
CA PHE A 108 -7.13 8.54 11.70
C PHE A 108 -7.61 9.21 10.40
N VAL A 109 -6.89 10.20 9.91
CA VAL A 109 -7.04 10.74 8.54
C VAL A 109 -5.76 10.52 7.75
N SER A 110 -5.92 9.98 6.54
CA SER A 110 -4.85 9.81 5.57
C SER A 110 -4.79 10.99 4.62
N PHE A 111 -3.65 11.68 4.55
CA PHE A 111 -3.35 12.68 3.54
C PHE A 111 -2.08 12.26 2.78
N PRO A 112 -2.20 11.35 1.80
CA PRO A 112 -1.06 10.91 1.03
C PRO A 112 -0.48 12.04 0.17
N THR A 113 0.84 12.17 0.17
CA THR A 113 1.60 13.04 -0.74
C THR A 113 2.41 12.24 -1.77
N ALA A 114 2.28 10.91 -1.74
CA ALA A 114 2.74 10.00 -2.77
C ALA A 114 1.82 8.77 -2.81
N ALA A 115 1.74 8.11 -3.97
CA ALA A 115 0.82 7.01 -4.23
C ALA A 115 1.58 5.70 -4.49
N SER A 116 2.25 5.17 -3.46
CA SER A 116 3.16 4.01 -3.59
C SER A 116 2.54 2.65 -3.31
N HIS A 117 1.37 2.60 -2.67
CA HIS A 117 0.61 1.39 -2.35
C HIS A 117 -0.78 1.75 -1.79
N ASP A 118 -1.67 0.77 -1.71
CA ASP A 118 -3.07 0.91 -1.26
C ASP A 118 -3.24 1.22 0.25
N GLY A 119 -2.15 1.12 1.02
CA GLY A 119 -2.07 1.53 2.43
C GLY A 119 -2.54 2.97 2.71
N ILE A 120 -2.65 3.82 1.69
CA ILE A 120 -3.26 5.16 1.79
C ILE A 120 -4.75 5.15 2.17
N ALA A 121 -5.45 4.04 1.94
CA ALA A 121 -6.88 3.89 2.21
C ALA A 121 -7.26 2.57 2.91
N SER A 122 -6.33 1.62 3.02
CA SER A 122 -6.58 0.32 3.65
C SER A 122 -6.45 0.36 5.18
N PRO A 123 -7.02 -0.61 5.93
CA PRO A 123 -6.86 -0.70 7.38
C PRO A 123 -5.54 -1.37 7.77
N PHE A 124 -4.68 -1.70 6.80
CA PHE A 124 -3.48 -2.52 7.05
C PHE A 124 -2.23 -1.66 7.20
N VAL A 125 -1.31 -2.10 8.07
CA VAL A 125 0.06 -1.59 8.15
C VAL A 125 1.02 -2.73 7.93
N SER A 126 2.09 -2.47 7.16
CA SER A 126 3.20 -3.42 7.03
C SER A 126 4.02 -3.46 8.31
N VAL A 127 3.97 -4.58 9.03
CA VAL A 127 4.81 -4.84 10.21
C VAL A 127 6.12 -5.47 9.75
N LYS A 128 7.23 -4.91 10.20
CA LYS A 128 8.58 -5.47 10.02
C LYS A 128 8.95 -6.37 11.20
N GLY A 129 9.87 -7.31 11.00
CA GLY A 129 10.35 -8.20 12.07
C GLY A 129 10.65 -9.61 11.57
N GLU A 130 10.70 -10.59 12.46
CA GLU A 130 10.99 -11.98 12.10
C GLU A 130 9.93 -12.64 11.20
N LYS A 131 8.68 -12.16 11.29
CA LYS A 131 7.56 -12.56 10.44
C LYS A 131 6.88 -11.31 9.86
N PRO A 132 7.43 -10.68 8.80
CA PRO A 132 6.81 -9.53 8.19
C PRO A 132 5.44 -9.90 7.64
N HIS A 133 4.42 -9.12 8.01
CA HIS A 133 3.06 -9.32 7.54
C HIS A 133 2.27 -8.01 7.62
N SER A 134 1.10 -8.01 7.00
CA SER A 134 0.14 -6.91 7.13
C SER A 134 -0.70 -7.11 8.39
N LEU A 135 -0.58 -6.20 9.36
CA LEU A 135 -1.41 -6.17 10.57
C LEU A 135 -2.70 -5.38 10.30
N VAL A 136 -3.83 -5.89 10.80
CA VAL A 136 -5.09 -5.13 10.83
C VAL A 136 -4.93 -4.03 11.89
N ALA A 137 -4.92 -2.78 11.46
CA ALA A 137 -4.92 -1.60 12.31
C ALA A 137 -6.33 -0.96 12.29
N THR A 138 -6.46 0.26 11.77
CA THR A 138 -7.75 0.97 11.63
C THR A 138 -7.91 1.51 10.22
N ALA A 139 -9.13 1.46 9.68
CA ALA A 139 -9.44 2.15 8.43
C ALA A 139 -9.37 3.67 8.65
N PRO A 140 -8.87 4.46 7.69
CA PRO A 140 -8.89 5.91 7.83
C PRO A 140 -10.34 6.39 7.88
N LEU A 141 -10.68 7.24 8.87
CA LEU A 141 -11.95 7.94 8.95
C LEU A 141 -12.18 8.80 7.69
N GLY A 142 -11.11 9.37 7.14
CA GLY A 142 -11.16 10.06 5.87
C GLY A 142 -9.84 10.02 5.11
N VAL A 143 -9.94 10.15 3.78
CA VAL A 143 -8.81 10.20 2.86
C VAL A 143 -8.86 11.51 2.08
N PHE A 144 -7.83 12.33 2.21
CA PHE A 144 -7.72 13.63 1.53
C PHE A 144 -6.54 13.62 0.57
N VAL A 145 -6.81 13.82 -0.71
CA VAL A 145 -5.81 13.81 -1.78
C VAL A 145 -5.82 15.13 -2.54
N ASP A 146 -4.63 15.71 -2.65
CA ASP A 146 -4.31 16.76 -3.62
C ASP A 146 -3.42 16.17 -4.73
N ILE A 147 -4.00 16.05 -5.92
CA ILE A 147 -3.36 15.43 -7.08
C ILE A 147 -2.14 16.23 -7.55
N ASP A 148 -2.10 17.56 -7.39
CA ASP A 148 -0.94 18.37 -7.75
C ASP A 148 0.26 18.10 -6.82
N VAL A 149 -0.01 17.75 -5.55
CA VAL A 149 1.03 17.27 -4.63
C VAL A 149 1.54 15.90 -5.06
N ILE A 150 0.65 14.95 -5.39
CA ILE A 150 1.04 13.61 -5.87
C ILE A 150 1.86 13.71 -7.18
N LYS A 151 1.45 14.56 -8.13
CA LYS A 151 2.14 14.79 -9.41
C LYS A 151 3.59 15.27 -9.24
N LYS A 152 3.93 15.88 -8.10
CA LYS A 152 5.29 16.36 -7.77
C LYS A 152 6.14 15.33 -7.01
N ALA A 153 5.55 14.23 -6.55
CA ALA A 153 6.28 13.18 -5.87
C ALA A 153 7.27 12.48 -6.84
N PRO A 154 8.35 11.87 -6.32
CA PRO A 154 9.24 11.04 -7.13
C PRO A 154 8.47 10.01 -7.96
N LYS A 155 8.75 9.96 -9.27
CA LYS A 155 8.00 9.14 -10.25
C LYS A 155 8.01 7.65 -9.91
N ASN A 156 9.08 7.16 -9.29
CA ASN A 156 9.19 5.77 -8.86
C ASN A 156 8.15 5.41 -7.78
N LEU A 157 7.68 6.36 -6.96
CA LEU A 157 6.63 6.09 -5.98
C LEU A 157 5.30 5.79 -6.68
N LEU A 158 4.92 6.57 -7.69
CA LEU A 158 3.70 6.30 -8.47
C LEU A 158 3.83 4.97 -9.25
N ALA A 159 5.00 4.71 -9.83
CA ALA A 159 5.28 3.45 -10.52
C ALA A 159 5.20 2.23 -9.57
N ALA A 160 5.67 2.39 -8.33
CA ALA A 160 5.49 1.38 -7.28
C ALA A 160 4.00 1.17 -6.98
N GLY A 161 3.18 2.23 -6.92
CA GLY A 161 1.73 2.11 -6.80
C GLY A 161 1.09 1.29 -7.92
N CYS A 162 1.56 1.44 -9.16
CA CYS A 162 1.14 0.58 -10.27
C CYS A 162 1.53 -0.89 -10.07
N GLY A 163 2.73 -1.13 -9.54
CA GLY A 163 3.20 -2.47 -9.13
C GLY A 163 2.31 -3.10 -8.06
N ASP A 164 1.90 -2.30 -7.08
CA ASP A 164 0.97 -2.74 -6.06
C ASP A 164 -0.42 -3.05 -6.64
N LEU A 165 -0.95 -2.21 -7.54
CA LEU A 165 -2.25 -2.42 -8.17
C LEU A 165 -2.29 -3.67 -9.08
N ILE A 166 -1.28 -3.90 -9.90
CA ILE A 166 -1.30 -5.06 -10.82
C ILE A 166 -1.32 -6.39 -10.06
N ALA A 167 -0.73 -6.42 -8.86
CA ALA A 167 -0.69 -7.58 -7.97
C ALA A 167 -2.08 -8.09 -7.56
N LYS A 168 -3.14 -7.27 -7.70
CA LYS A 168 -4.51 -7.66 -7.37
C LYS A 168 -5.01 -8.79 -8.27
N ILE A 169 -4.46 -8.91 -9.48
CA ILE A 169 -4.75 -10.01 -10.41
C ILE A 169 -4.35 -11.36 -9.80
N THR A 170 -3.15 -11.46 -9.23
CA THR A 170 -2.66 -12.71 -8.62
C THR A 170 -3.22 -12.92 -7.22
N ALA A 171 -3.40 -11.84 -6.45
CA ALA A 171 -4.00 -11.90 -5.11
C ALA A 171 -5.43 -12.46 -5.14
N VAL A 172 -6.28 -11.96 -6.04
CA VAL A 172 -7.66 -12.44 -6.18
C VAL A 172 -7.68 -13.88 -6.67
N LYS A 173 -6.75 -14.27 -7.56
CA LYS A 173 -6.63 -15.67 -7.99
C LYS A 173 -6.24 -16.59 -6.83
N ASP A 174 -5.31 -16.17 -5.97
CA ASP A 174 -4.98 -16.93 -4.76
C ASP A 174 -6.12 -17.00 -3.77
N TRP A 175 -6.95 -15.95 -3.67
CA TRP A 175 -8.14 -15.99 -2.83
C TRP A 175 -9.20 -16.96 -3.37
N GLN A 176 -9.36 -17.05 -4.69
CA GLN A 176 -10.19 -18.09 -5.32
C GLN A 176 -9.64 -19.48 -5.04
N LEU A 177 -8.31 -19.68 -5.16
CA LEU A 177 -7.68 -20.96 -4.80
C LEU A 177 -7.94 -21.33 -3.33
N GLY A 178 -7.86 -20.36 -2.43
CA GLY A 178 -8.21 -20.56 -1.02
C GLY A 178 -9.65 -21.02 -0.84
N ARG A 179 -10.62 -20.35 -1.46
CA ARG A 179 -12.02 -20.78 -1.47
C ARG A 179 -12.23 -22.19 -2.05
N ASP A 180 -11.54 -22.52 -3.13
CA ASP A 180 -11.81 -23.75 -3.87
C ASP A 180 -11.14 -24.98 -3.23
N ASN A 181 -10.11 -24.78 -2.41
CA ASN A 181 -9.32 -25.86 -1.80
C ASN A 181 -9.42 -25.89 -0.26
N THR A 182 -10.09 -24.91 0.34
CA THR A 182 -10.32 -24.81 1.78
C THR A 182 -11.71 -24.23 2.02
N GLU A 183 -12.14 -24.10 3.27
CA GLU A 183 -13.42 -23.46 3.63
C GLU A 183 -13.30 -21.93 3.79
N GLU A 184 -12.26 -21.33 3.21
CA GLU A 184 -12.03 -19.89 3.32
C GLU A 184 -13.13 -19.07 2.65
N TYR A 185 -13.65 -18.09 3.39
CA TYR A 185 -14.60 -17.11 2.87
C TYR A 185 -14.05 -16.36 1.65
N TYR A 186 -14.88 -16.19 0.61
CA TYR A 186 -14.57 -15.40 -0.58
C TYR A 186 -15.60 -14.30 -0.83
N GLY A 187 -15.19 -13.05 -0.62
CA GLY A 187 -15.99 -11.87 -0.89
C GLY A 187 -15.95 -11.47 -2.35
N ARG A 188 -16.86 -12.00 -3.17
CA ARG A 188 -16.94 -11.71 -4.62
C ARG A 188 -17.04 -10.22 -4.94
N TYR A 189 -17.73 -9.44 -4.10
CA TYR A 189 -17.82 -7.99 -4.29
C TYR A 189 -16.46 -7.31 -4.10
N SER A 190 -15.78 -7.58 -2.98
CA SER A 190 -14.44 -7.04 -2.70
C SER A 190 -13.41 -7.48 -3.73
N SER A 191 -13.48 -8.73 -4.21
CA SER A 191 -12.56 -9.22 -5.24
C SER A 191 -12.77 -8.51 -6.57
N ASN A 192 -14.02 -8.29 -6.99
CA ASN A 192 -14.33 -7.53 -8.21
C ASN A 192 -13.85 -6.06 -8.11
N LEU A 193 -14.05 -5.43 -6.95
CA LEU A 193 -13.59 -4.06 -6.71
C LEU A 193 -12.06 -3.96 -6.81
N ALA A 194 -11.33 -4.89 -6.21
CA ALA A 194 -9.88 -4.96 -6.33
C ALA A 194 -9.41 -5.25 -7.77
N LEU A 195 -10.06 -6.16 -8.50
CA LEU A 195 -9.72 -6.43 -9.90
C LEU A 195 -9.96 -5.22 -10.80
N MET A 196 -11.00 -4.44 -10.56
CA MET A 196 -11.28 -3.21 -11.30
C MET A 196 -10.12 -2.22 -11.18
N SER A 197 -9.48 -2.14 -9.99
CA SER A 197 -8.31 -1.27 -9.77
C SER A 197 -7.11 -1.66 -10.65
N ALA A 198 -6.85 -2.96 -10.85
CA ALA A 198 -5.80 -3.44 -11.74
C ALA A 198 -6.16 -3.26 -13.23
N LYS A 199 -7.45 -3.42 -13.56
CA LYS A 199 -7.96 -3.35 -14.93
C LYS A 199 -7.71 -1.98 -15.57
N ILE A 200 -7.83 -0.89 -14.78
CA ILE A 200 -7.53 0.47 -15.23
C ILE A 200 -6.11 0.57 -15.83
N LEU A 201 -5.12 -0.06 -15.20
CA LEU A 201 -3.73 -0.05 -15.68
C LEU A 201 -3.55 -0.82 -16.98
N VAL A 202 -4.18 -1.99 -17.05
CA VAL A 202 -4.13 -2.87 -18.22
C VAL A 202 -4.78 -2.19 -19.42
N GLU A 203 -5.99 -1.66 -19.26
CA GLU A 203 -6.74 -1.00 -20.34
C GLU A 203 -6.02 0.25 -20.86
N ALA A 204 -5.44 1.06 -19.97
CA ALA A 204 -4.65 2.22 -20.38
C ALA A 204 -3.46 1.78 -21.26
N THR A 205 -2.78 0.72 -20.85
CA THR A 205 -1.62 0.19 -21.56
C THR A 205 -2.00 -0.41 -22.92
N GLU A 206 -3.09 -1.17 -23.00
CA GLU A 206 -3.61 -1.73 -24.27
C GLU A 206 -3.98 -0.64 -25.27
N LYS A 207 -4.51 0.48 -24.78
CA LYS A 207 -4.80 1.68 -25.57
C LYS A 207 -3.54 2.49 -25.93
N LYS A 208 -2.34 1.99 -25.58
CA LYS A 208 -1.03 2.67 -25.75
C LYS A 208 -1.00 4.05 -25.07
N LYS A 209 -1.68 4.19 -23.93
CA LYS A 209 -1.74 5.40 -23.12
C LYS A 209 -1.15 5.15 -21.74
N ARG A 210 -0.84 6.22 -21.03
CA ARG A 210 -0.58 6.17 -19.58
C ARG A 210 -1.85 6.58 -18.84
N PRO A 211 -2.21 5.88 -17.74
CA PRO A 211 -3.32 6.31 -16.90
C PRO A 211 -2.99 7.66 -16.25
N ASP A 212 -4.02 8.46 -16.01
CA ASP A 212 -3.87 9.70 -15.26
C ASP A 212 -3.44 9.38 -13.81
N VAL A 213 -2.66 10.27 -13.19
CA VAL A 213 -2.30 10.15 -11.78
C VAL A 213 -3.55 10.02 -10.90
N ARG A 214 -4.63 10.72 -11.25
CA ARG A 214 -5.92 10.63 -10.55
C ARG A 214 -6.51 9.23 -10.62
N GLU A 215 -6.48 8.60 -11.79
CA GLU A 215 -6.99 7.22 -11.97
C GLU A 215 -6.19 6.22 -11.13
N ILE A 216 -4.85 6.36 -11.08
CA ILE A 216 -4.00 5.50 -10.24
C ILE A 216 -4.33 5.68 -8.75
N VAL A 217 -4.51 6.93 -8.30
CA VAL A 217 -4.84 7.20 -6.89
C VAL A 217 -6.23 6.68 -6.53
N GLU A 218 -7.24 6.89 -7.37
CA GLU A 218 -8.58 6.36 -7.16
C GLU A 218 -8.59 4.83 -7.16
N ALA A 219 -7.81 4.19 -8.03
CA ALA A 219 -7.61 2.75 -8.04
C ALA A 219 -6.99 2.22 -6.72
N LEU A 220 -5.96 2.90 -6.19
CA LEU A 220 -5.34 2.54 -4.90
C LEU A 220 -6.32 2.71 -3.74
N ILE A 221 -7.12 3.78 -3.76
CA ILE A 221 -8.18 4.00 -2.77
C ILE A 221 -9.23 2.88 -2.86
N SER A 222 -9.65 2.52 -4.07
CA SER A 222 -10.60 1.44 -4.34
C SER A 222 -10.11 0.09 -3.82
N ALA A 223 -8.82 -0.23 -4.02
CA ALA A 223 -8.19 -1.42 -3.46
C ALA A 223 -8.19 -1.41 -1.92
N GLY A 224 -7.87 -0.27 -1.30
CA GLY A 224 -7.96 -0.10 0.16
C GLY A 224 -9.38 -0.33 0.70
N VAL A 225 -10.40 0.20 0.02
CA VAL A 225 -11.81 0.00 0.37
C VAL A 225 -12.24 -1.46 0.17
N ALA A 226 -11.78 -2.13 -0.88
CA ALA A 226 -12.04 -3.56 -1.09
C ALA A 226 -11.56 -4.41 0.09
N SER A 227 -10.36 -4.09 0.59
CA SER A 227 -9.77 -4.69 1.79
C SER A 227 -10.60 -4.43 3.05
N CYS A 228 -11.14 -3.21 3.22
CA CYS A 228 -12.09 -2.92 4.31
C CYS A 228 -13.36 -3.77 4.24
N ILE A 229 -13.96 -3.91 3.05
CA ILE A 229 -15.20 -4.69 2.85
C ILE A 229 -14.95 -6.17 3.12
N ALA A 230 -13.81 -6.70 2.66
CA ALA A 230 -13.44 -8.08 2.87
C ALA A 230 -13.10 -8.42 4.34
N GLY A 231 -12.86 -7.42 5.20
CA GLY A 231 -12.34 -7.63 6.56
C GLY A 231 -10.97 -8.31 6.58
N SER A 232 -10.26 -8.32 5.45
CA SER A 232 -9.00 -9.01 5.27
C SER A 232 -8.22 -8.40 4.12
N SER A 233 -6.91 -8.66 4.04
CA SER A 233 -6.09 -8.20 2.92
C SER A 233 -6.24 -9.08 1.67
N ARG A 234 -7.04 -10.15 1.71
CA ARG A 234 -7.22 -11.12 0.60
C ARG A 234 -7.51 -10.53 -0.78
N PRO A 235 -8.35 -9.51 -0.95
CA PRO A 235 -8.56 -8.93 -2.28
C PRO A 235 -7.31 -8.25 -2.86
N CYS A 236 -6.35 -7.84 -2.01
CA CYS A 236 -5.21 -7.02 -2.43
C CYS A 236 -3.85 -7.69 -2.22
N SER A 237 -3.81 -8.80 -1.47
CA SER A 237 -2.59 -9.49 -1.05
C SER A 237 -2.75 -11.01 -1.17
N GLY A 238 -1.87 -11.66 -1.92
CA GLY A 238 -1.75 -13.11 -2.08
C GLY A 238 -0.29 -13.55 -1.98
N SER A 239 0.09 -14.54 -2.79
CA SER A 239 1.45 -15.09 -2.87
C SER A 239 2.49 -14.05 -3.31
N GLU A 240 2.12 -13.08 -4.14
CA GLU A 240 3.04 -12.01 -4.56
C GLU A 240 3.41 -11.07 -3.41
N HIS A 241 2.48 -10.81 -2.48
CA HIS A 241 2.77 -10.08 -1.25
C HIS A 241 3.58 -10.91 -0.26
N LEU A 242 3.33 -12.23 -0.18
CA LEU A 242 4.17 -13.12 0.63
C LEU A 242 5.62 -13.11 0.13
N PHE A 243 5.83 -13.10 -1.19
CA PHE A 243 7.15 -12.90 -1.79
C PHE A 243 7.75 -11.53 -1.42
N SER A 244 6.98 -10.44 -1.50
CA SER A 244 7.46 -9.11 -1.07
C SER A 244 7.86 -9.07 0.41
N HIS A 245 7.08 -9.71 1.29
CA HIS A 245 7.36 -9.81 2.71
C HIS A 245 8.58 -10.69 3.01
N ALA A 246 8.80 -11.76 2.23
CA ALA A 246 10.01 -12.56 2.31
C ALA A 246 11.25 -11.73 1.96
N LEU A 247 11.17 -10.87 0.94
CA LEU A 247 12.23 -9.91 0.64
C LEU A 247 12.43 -8.88 1.75
N ASP A 248 11.37 -8.38 2.39
CA ASP A 248 11.49 -7.49 3.56
C ASP A 248 12.23 -8.16 4.72
N LYS A 249 12.10 -9.49 4.88
CA LYS A 249 12.82 -10.27 5.87
C LYS A 249 14.30 -10.46 5.50
N LEU A 250 14.58 -10.83 4.25
CA LEU A 250 15.92 -11.22 3.79
C LEU A 250 16.82 -10.01 3.50
N VAL A 251 16.27 -8.97 2.90
CA VAL A 251 17.00 -7.78 2.42
C VAL A 251 16.25 -6.50 2.80
N PRO A 252 16.13 -6.19 4.11
CA PRO A 252 15.33 -5.09 4.59
C PRO A 252 15.78 -3.74 4.01
N GLY A 253 14.81 -2.94 3.55
CA GLY A 253 15.06 -1.59 3.04
C GLY A 253 15.46 -1.51 1.56
N ILE A 254 15.54 -2.64 0.85
CA ILE A 254 15.81 -2.66 -0.59
C ILE A 254 14.51 -2.81 -1.38
N GLY A 255 14.30 -1.89 -2.34
CA GLY A 255 13.09 -1.83 -3.17
C GLY A 255 11.85 -1.30 -2.42
N LEU A 256 10.96 -0.65 -3.17
CA LEU A 256 9.66 -0.23 -2.64
C LEU A 256 8.69 -1.42 -2.59
N HIS A 257 7.72 -1.37 -1.68
CA HIS A 257 6.72 -2.42 -1.50
C HIS A 257 6.03 -2.81 -2.81
N GLY A 258 5.44 -1.83 -3.51
CA GLY A 258 4.73 -2.10 -4.76
C GLY A 258 5.62 -2.59 -5.91
N GLU A 259 6.91 -2.24 -5.93
CA GLU A 259 7.85 -2.78 -6.91
C GLU A 259 8.07 -4.28 -6.69
N LYS A 260 8.23 -4.70 -5.43
CA LYS A 260 8.38 -6.10 -5.05
C LYS A 260 7.09 -6.89 -5.29
N CYS A 261 5.93 -6.33 -4.96
CA CYS A 261 4.64 -6.93 -5.27
C CYS A 261 4.43 -7.11 -6.77
N GLY A 262 4.78 -6.10 -7.59
CA GLY A 262 4.70 -6.18 -9.05
C GLY A 262 5.62 -7.27 -9.63
N ILE A 263 6.88 -7.34 -9.17
CA ILE A 263 7.82 -8.41 -9.58
C ILE A 263 7.30 -9.79 -9.15
N GLY A 264 6.79 -9.90 -7.91
CA GLY A 264 6.15 -11.11 -7.42
C GLY A 264 4.98 -11.53 -8.32
N ALA A 265 4.12 -10.59 -8.69
CA ALA A 265 2.93 -10.86 -9.51
C ALA A 265 3.28 -11.44 -10.88
N ILE A 266 4.41 -11.05 -11.49
CA ILE A 266 4.90 -11.67 -12.73
C ILE A 266 5.15 -13.17 -12.53
N MET A 267 5.84 -13.55 -11.45
CA MET A 267 6.15 -14.95 -11.16
C MET A 267 4.92 -15.75 -10.75
N MET A 268 4.08 -15.19 -9.88
CA MET A 268 2.88 -15.87 -9.39
C MET A 268 1.84 -16.06 -10.49
N ALA A 269 1.68 -15.10 -11.39
CA ALA A 269 0.82 -15.25 -12.55
C ALA A 269 1.24 -16.43 -13.42
N LYS A 270 2.55 -16.66 -13.58
CA LYS A 270 3.04 -17.83 -14.32
C LYS A 270 2.67 -19.14 -13.62
N LEU A 271 2.86 -19.23 -12.31
CA LEU A 271 2.49 -20.42 -11.52
C LEU A 271 0.98 -20.68 -11.57
N GLN A 272 0.18 -19.62 -11.59
CA GLN A 272 -1.28 -19.68 -11.66
C GLN A 272 -1.82 -19.93 -13.08
N GLY A 273 -0.95 -20.08 -14.09
CA GLY A 273 -1.36 -20.25 -15.50
C GLY A 273 -1.98 -19.01 -16.15
N GLN A 274 -1.76 -17.83 -15.57
CA GLN A 274 -2.23 -16.54 -16.09
C GLN A 274 -1.22 -15.93 -17.08
N ASP A 275 -1.65 -14.90 -17.82
CA ASP A 275 -0.80 -14.16 -18.75
C ASP A 275 0.19 -13.23 -18.01
N TRP A 276 1.25 -13.83 -17.50
CA TRP A 276 2.34 -13.11 -16.82
C TRP A 276 3.10 -12.14 -17.74
N LYS A 277 3.10 -12.39 -19.06
CA LYS A 277 3.74 -11.50 -20.04
C LYS A 277 2.98 -10.19 -20.13
N LYS A 278 1.64 -10.22 -20.10
CA LYS A 278 0.79 -9.04 -20.05
C LYS A 278 1.01 -8.21 -18.78
N ILE A 279 1.15 -8.86 -17.61
CA ILE A 279 1.52 -8.16 -16.37
C ILE A 279 2.88 -7.48 -16.51
N LYS A 280 3.89 -8.22 -16.98
CA LYS A 280 5.25 -7.68 -17.19
C LYS A 280 5.27 -6.50 -18.16
N HIS A 281 4.55 -6.62 -19.29
CA HIS A 281 4.45 -5.56 -20.29
C HIS A 281 3.75 -4.31 -19.73
N THR A 282 2.66 -4.51 -18.99
CA THR A 282 1.93 -3.41 -18.32
C THR A 282 2.84 -2.66 -17.36
N LEU A 283 3.57 -3.36 -16.49
CA LEU A 283 4.51 -2.75 -15.56
C LEU A 283 5.62 -1.97 -16.27
N ALA A 284 6.25 -2.58 -17.28
CA ALA A 284 7.33 -1.93 -18.04
C ALA A 284 6.87 -0.63 -18.70
N ASN A 285 5.68 -0.61 -19.31
CA ASN A 285 5.13 0.59 -19.98
C ASN A 285 4.81 1.72 -18.99
N LEU A 286 4.40 1.37 -17.78
CA LEU A 286 4.15 2.30 -16.68
C LEU A 286 5.43 2.76 -15.97
N GLY A 287 6.60 2.24 -16.35
CA GLY A 287 7.88 2.55 -15.74
C GLY A 287 8.11 1.86 -14.39
N ALA A 288 7.30 0.86 -14.05
CA ALA A 288 7.50 0.03 -12.87
C ALA A 288 8.59 -1.02 -13.13
N PRO A 289 9.43 -1.36 -12.12
CA PRO A 289 10.41 -2.42 -12.24
C PRO A 289 9.78 -3.77 -12.57
N THR A 290 10.46 -4.55 -13.40
CA THR A 290 10.06 -5.92 -13.79
C THR A 290 11.14 -6.96 -13.52
N THR A 291 12.30 -6.52 -13.02
CA THR A 291 13.44 -7.38 -12.69
C THR A 291 13.98 -7.04 -11.31
N ALA A 292 14.56 -8.02 -10.62
CA ALA A 292 15.17 -7.82 -9.31
C ALA A 292 16.34 -6.83 -9.36
N LYS A 293 17.13 -6.84 -10.45
CA LYS A 293 18.25 -5.93 -10.66
C LYS A 293 17.84 -4.46 -10.66
N GLN A 294 16.68 -4.12 -11.23
CA GLN A 294 16.18 -2.74 -11.28
C GLN A 294 15.93 -2.13 -9.90
N ILE A 295 15.67 -2.96 -8.88
CA ILE A 295 15.46 -2.53 -7.50
C ILE A 295 16.63 -2.89 -6.57
N GLY A 296 17.76 -3.35 -7.13
CA GLY A 296 18.97 -3.67 -6.37
C GLY A 296 18.93 -5.01 -5.62
N ILE A 297 17.99 -5.90 -5.95
CA ILE A 297 17.88 -7.23 -5.33
C ILE A 297 18.70 -8.24 -6.13
N LYS A 298 19.49 -9.05 -5.41
CA LYS A 298 20.31 -10.12 -5.98
C LYS A 298 19.46 -11.35 -6.31
N LYS A 299 19.88 -12.15 -7.29
CA LYS A 299 19.15 -13.35 -7.73
C LYS A 299 18.97 -14.37 -6.61
N GLU A 300 19.95 -14.49 -5.71
CA GLU A 300 19.93 -15.40 -4.56
C GLU A 300 18.78 -15.05 -3.62
N SER A 301 18.59 -13.76 -3.32
CA SER A 301 17.49 -13.28 -2.48
C SER A 301 16.11 -13.51 -3.11
N VAL A 302 16.00 -13.46 -4.45
CA VAL A 302 14.75 -13.81 -5.15
C VAL A 302 14.42 -15.28 -4.97
N ILE A 303 15.41 -16.16 -5.17
CA ILE A 303 15.25 -17.60 -5.03
C ILE A 303 14.86 -17.93 -3.60
N GLU A 304 15.60 -17.44 -2.62
CA GLU A 304 15.34 -17.67 -1.20
C GLU A 304 13.96 -17.12 -0.78
N ALA A 305 13.57 -15.94 -1.27
CA ALA A 305 12.24 -15.38 -1.01
C ALA A 305 11.11 -16.28 -1.52
N LEU A 306 11.25 -16.90 -2.70
CA LEU A 306 10.27 -17.85 -3.21
C LEU A 306 10.15 -19.12 -2.35
N LEU A 307 11.25 -19.57 -1.74
CA LEU A 307 11.26 -20.75 -0.86
C LEU A 307 10.54 -20.48 0.46
N ILE A 308 10.73 -19.30 1.05
CA ILE A 308 10.17 -18.99 2.38
C ILE A 308 8.81 -18.28 2.34
N ALA A 309 8.38 -17.73 1.19
CA ALA A 309 7.18 -16.90 1.11
C ALA A 309 5.93 -17.54 1.74
N GLN A 310 5.63 -18.80 1.40
CA GLN A 310 4.46 -19.50 1.92
C GLN A 310 4.53 -19.77 3.44
N SER A 311 5.74 -19.86 4.02
CA SER A 311 5.90 -20.13 5.46
C SER A 311 5.68 -18.88 6.32
N LEU A 312 5.66 -17.68 5.74
CA LEU A 312 5.35 -16.44 6.46
C LEU A 312 3.89 -16.40 6.93
N ARG A 313 2.98 -17.04 6.18
CA ARG A 313 1.56 -17.22 6.53
C ARG A 313 1.09 -18.62 6.15
N PRO A 314 1.47 -19.65 6.93
CA PRO A 314 1.23 -21.05 6.57
C PRO A 314 -0.27 -21.42 6.48
N GLU A 315 -1.13 -20.66 7.16
CA GLU A 315 -2.59 -20.75 7.15
C GLU A 315 -3.23 -20.22 5.86
N ARG A 316 -2.53 -19.34 5.14
CA ARG A 316 -3.05 -18.72 3.93
C ARG A 316 -2.83 -19.62 2.74
N TYR A 317 -3.89 -20.22 2.20
CA TYR A 317 -3.80 -21.02 0.98
C TYR A 317 -3.58 -20.12 -0.25
N THR A 318 -2.48 -20.36 -0.98
CA THR A 318 -2.09 -19.66 -2.21
C THR A 318 -1.54 -20.67 -3.21
N VAL A 319 -1.23 -20.25 -4.44
CA VAL A 319 -0.56 -21.10 -5.44
C VAL A 319 0.75 -21.71 -4.91
N LEU A 320 1.46 -21.02 -4.01
CA LEU A 320 2.70 -21.53 -3.42
C LEU A 320 2.47 -22.72 -2.48
N LYS A 321 1.25 -22.92 -1.97
CA LYS A 321 0.88 -24.09 -1.16
C LYS A 321 0.67 -25.34 -2.02
N GLN A 322 0.35 -25.19 -3.30
CA GLN A 322 0.10 -26.28 -4.25
C GLN A 322 1.38 -26.89 -4.83
N LEU A 323 2.53 -26.27 -4.57
CA LEU A 323 3.79 -26.58 -5.22
C LEU A 323 4.87 -26.85 -4.17
N THR A 324 5.65 -27.91 -4.38
CA THR A 324 6.88 -28.12 -3.62
C THR A 324 8.00 -27.31 -4.27
N MET A 325 8.18 -26.06 -3.82
CA MET A 325 9.23 -25.18 -4.31
C MET A 325 10.58 -25.58 -3.73
N ASN A 326 11.55 -25.90 -4.59
CA ASN A 326 12.97 -26.04 -4.27
C ASN A 326 13.83 -25.04 -5.06
N GLU A 327 15.11 -24.91 -4.72
CA GLU A 327 16.03 -23.94 -5.36
C GLU A 327 16.02 -24.01 -6.89
N LYS A 328 16.05 -25.22 -7.45
CA LYS A 328 16.04 -25.42 -8.91
C LYS A 328 14.75 -24.89 -9.53
N SER A 329 13.59 -25.24 -8.96
CA SER A 329 12.29 -24.78 -9.46
C SER A 329 12.10 -23.26 -9.30
N ALA A 330 12.56 -22.68 -8.18
CA ALA A 330 12.51 -21.24 -7.94
C ALA A 330 13.41 -20.47 -8.92
N TYR A 331 14.64 -20.96 -9.15
CA TYR A 331 15.54 -20.40 -10.15
C TYR A 331 14.95 -20.46 -11.56
N LEU A 332 14.39 -21.61 -11.97
CA LEU A 332 13.77 -21.78 -13.28
C LEU A 332 12.55 -20.86 -13.44
N LEU A 333 11.71 -20.69 -12.42
CA LEU A 333 10.59 -19.76 -12.43
C LEU A 333 11.07 -18.32 -12.65
N ALA A 334 12.00 -17.84 -11.83
CA ALA A 334 12.51 -16.48 -11.89
C ALA A 334 13.22 -16.19 -13.23
N LYS A 335 14.03 -17.14 -13.74
CA LYS A 335 14.72 -17.01 -15.02
C LYS A 335 13.77 -17.02 -16.20
N SER A 336 12.81 -17.95 -16.20
CA SER A 336 11.88 -18.11 -17.33
C SER A 336 10.79 -17.03 -17.41
N THR A 337 10.63 -16.23 -16.35
CA THR A 337 9.84 -14.98 -16.36
C THR A 337 10.71 -13.74 -16.65
N GLY A 338 12.04 -13.92 -16.70
CA GLY A 338 13.02 -12.85 -16.87
C GLY A 338 12.98 -11.84 -15.72
N VAL A 339 12.69 -12.29 -14.50
CA VAL A 339 12.81 -11.50 -13.27
C VAL A 339 14.26 -11.45 -12.79
N ILE A 340 15.00 -12.53 -13.02
CA ILE A 340 16.47 -12.64 -12.86
C ILE A 340 17.14 -12.95 -14.19
#